data_AF-A0A3B1J6L1-F1
#
_entry.id   AF-A0A3B1J6L1-F1
#
_cell.length_a   1.000
_cell.length_b   1.000
_cell.length_c   1.000
_cell.angle_alpha   90.00
_cell.angle_beta   90.00
_cell.angle_gamma   90.00
#
_symmetry.space_group_name_H-M   'P 1'
#
loop_
_entity.id
_entity.type
_entity.pdbx_description
1 polymer ?
#
loop_
_entity_poly.entity_id
_entity_poly.type
_entity_poly.pdbx_seq_one_letter_code
_entity_poly.pdbx_strand_id
1 'polypeptide(L)'
;GYEPRYQELKRVVVAEFPEAAVSGFVGRLGSFEIEINGQLVFSKLETSGFPYEDDVMDAIQKAHDGKPVEKITKSQPRCVIL
;
A
#
# COMPACT_ATOMS: atom_id res chain seq x y z
N GLY A 1 7.20 14.32 2.07
CA GLY A 1 7.91 13.05 2.40
C GLY A 1 6.89 11.97 2.61
N TYR A 2 7.25 10.70 2.38
CA TYR A 2 6.33 9.55 2.52
C TYR A 2 6.16 9.07 3.97
N GLU A 3 7.11 9.43 4.83
CA GLU A 3 7.17 9.03 6.24
C GLU A 3 5.93 9.38 7.08
N PRO A 4 5.37 10.61 7.07
CA PRO A 4 4.18 10.92 7.86
C PRO A 4 2.95 10.12 7.41
N ARG A 5 2.83 9.83 6.11
CA ARG A 5 1.72 9.05 5.57
C ARG A 5 1.82 7.57 5.96
N TYR A 6 3.04 7.04 5.99
CA TYR A 6 3.31 5.70 6.50
C TYR A 6 2.99 5.59 8.00
N GLN A 7 3.37 6.58 8.81
CA GLN A 7 3.09 6.57 10.24
C GLN A 7 1.59 6.58 10.56
N GLU A 8 0.80 7.39 9.85
CA GLU A 8 -0.65 7.43 10.05
C GLU A 8 -1.30 6.09 9.68
N LEU A 9 -0.99 5.56 8.49
CA LEU A 9 -1.46 4.24 8.05
C LEU A 9 -1.07 3.15 9.05
N LYS A 10 0.18 3.13 9.50
CA LYS A 10 0.65 2.18 10.51
C LYS A 10 -0.18 2.28 11.80
N ARG A 11 -0.45 3.50 12.25
CA ARG A 11 -1.19 3.72 13.50
C ARG A 11 -2.61 3.19 13.40
N VAL A 12 -3.31 3.48 12.31
CA VAL A 12 -4.67 2.99 12.07
C VAL A 12 -4.69 1.48 11.93
N VAL A 13 -3.75 0.90 11.18
CA VAL A 13 -3.66 -0.55 10.95
C VAL A 13 -3.34 -1.29 12.24
N VAL A 14 -2.42 -0.79 13.07
CA VAL A 14 -2.12 -1.43 14.37
C VAL A 14 -3.28 -1.27 15.36
N ALA A 15 -4.08 -0.20 15.24
CA ALA A 15 -5.27 0.00 16.06
C ALA A 15 -6.43 -0.93 15.68
N GLU A 16 -6.67 -1.14 14.39
CA GLU A 16 -7.67 -2.10 13.87
C GLU A 16 -7.19 -3.55 14.01
N PHE A 17 -5.92 -3.79 13.71
CA PHE A 17 -5.30 -5.11 13.64
C PHE A 17 -4.05 -5.16 14.52
N PRO A 18 -4.20 -5.35 15.84
CA PRO A 18 -3.07 -5.41 16.76
C PRO A 18 -2.13 -6.61 16.50
N GLU A 19 -2.63 -7.64 15.81
CA GLU A 19 -1.83 -8.80 15.38
C GLU A 19 -1.05 -8.54 14.08
N ALA A 20 -1.36 -7.46 13.34
CA ALA A 20 -0.71 -7.15 12.08
C ALA A 20 0.65 -6.44 12.30
N ALA A 21 1.72 -7.05 11.79
CA ALA A 21 3.06 -6.47 11.83
C ALA A 21 3.28 -5.49 10.67
N VAL A 22 3.08 -4.19 10.90
CA VAL A 22 3.33 -3.15 9.89
C VAL A 22 4.79 -2.67 9.94
N SER A 23 5.56 -3.08 8.93
CA SER A 23 6.93 -2.61 8.68
C SER A 23 6.99 -1.76 7.42
N GLY A 24 7.81 -0.71 7.44
CA GLY A 24 8.02 0.18 6.32
C GLY A 24 9.47 0.58 6.31
N PHE A 25 10.12 0.34 5.17
CA PHE A 25 11.51 0.71 4.95
C PHE A 25 11.59 1.75 3.84
N VAL A 26 12.56 2.65 3.95
CA VAL A 26 12.86 3.57 2.86
C VAL A 26 13.57 2.77 1.78
N GLY A 27 12.81 2.35 0.77
CA GLY A 27 13.34 1.65 -0.39
C GLY A 27 14.05 2.58 -1.38
N ARG A 28 13.99 2.21 -2.66
CA ARG A 28 14.59 2.98 -3.75
C ARG A 28 13.93 4.36 -3.87
N LEU A 29 14.73 5.41 -4.07
CA LEU A 29 14.24 6.77 -4.31
C LEU A 29 13.21 6.78 -5.46
N GLY A 30 11.98 7.17 -5.14
CA GLY A 30 10.88 7.28 -6.10
C GLY A 30 9.94 6.08 -6.20
N SER A 31 10.29 4.94 -5.59
CA SER A 31 9.43 3.75 -5.50
C SER A 31 8.50 3.83 -4.29
N PHE A 32 7.32 3.23 -4.44
CA PHE A 32 6.38 3.00 -3.33
C PHE A 32 5.74 1.64 -3.56
N GLU A 33 6.11 0.69 -2.72
CA GLU A 33 5.74 -0.71 -2.85
C GLU A 33 5.04 -1.12 -1.56
N ILE A 34 3.93 -1.84 -1.70
CA ILE A 34 3.15 -2.33 -0.56
C ILE A 34 3.12 -3.84 -0.68
N GLU A 35 3.60 -4.49 0.38
CA GLU A 35 3.58 -5.93 0.53
C GLU A 35 2.72 -6.29 1.73
N ILE A 36 1.79 -7.22 1.54
CA ILE A 36 0.91 -7.71 2.60
C ILE A 36 1.01 -9.23 2.59
N ASN A 37 1.30 -9.84 3.76
CA ASN A 37 1.56 -11.28 3.88
C ASN A 37 2.64 -11.81 2.91
N GLY A 38 3.65 -10.99 2.58
CA GLY A 38 4.72 -11.36 1.64
C GLY A 38 4.30 -11.36 0.16
N GLN A 39 3.14 -10.80 -0.15
CA GLN A 39 2.66 -10.61 -1.52
C GLN A 39 2.66 -9.12 -1.88
N LEU A 40 3.33 -8.77 -2.98
CA LEU A 40 3.34 -7.42 -3.53
C LEU A 40 1.95 -7.08 -4.09
N VAL A 41 1.19 -6.29 -3.32
CA VAL A 41 -0.17 -5.86 -3.68
C VAL A 41 -0.17 -4.56 -4.47
N PHE A 42 0.87 -3.73 -4.33
CA PHE A 42 0.99 -2.50 -5.10
C PHE A 42 2.45 -2.18 -5.40
N SER A 43 2.70 -1.75 -6.63
CA SER A 43 3.97 -1.14 -7.01
C SER A 43 3.72 0.13 -7.79
N LYS A 44 4.22 1.25 -7.26
CA LYS A 44 4.18 2.55 -7.92
C LYS A 44 4.94 2.56 -9.25
N LEU A 45 5.99 1.74 -9.39
CA LEU A 45 6.72 1.66 -10.66
C LEU A 45 5.86 1.03 -11.76
N GLU A 46 5.06 0.04 -11.39
CA GLU A 46 4.17 -0.68 -12.30
C GLU A 46 2.94 0.17 -12.65
N THR A 47 2.41 0.87 -11.66
CA THR A 47 1.16 1.64 -11.80
C THR A 47 1.38 3.13 -12.12
N SER A 48 2.63 3.61 -12.12
CA SER A 48 3.03 5.01 -12.36
C SER A 48 2.36 6.07 -11.45
N GLY A 49 1.77 5.66 -10.33
CA GLY A 49 1.01 6.54 -9.43
C GLY A 49 1.07 6.13 -7.96
N PHE A 50 0.45 6.93 -7.09
CA PHE A 50 0.25 6.56 -5.70
C PHE A 50 -1.04 5.76 -5.55
N PRO A 51 -1.08 4.76 -4.65
CA PRO A 51 -2.31 4.08 -4.31
C PRO A 51 -3.19 5.03 -3.48
N TYR A 52 -4.50 4.81 -3.52
CA TYR A 52 -5.43 5.49 -2.62
C TYR A 52 -5.38 4.84 -1.24
N GLU A 53 -5.59 5.63 -0.19
CA GLU A 53 -5.59 5.12 1.19
C GLU A 53 -6.69 4.07 1.41
N ASP A 54 -7.85 4.25 0.79
CA ASP A 54 -8.95 3.28 0.77
C ASP A 54 -8.54 1.92 0.16
N ASP A 55 -7.83 1.91 -0.98
CA ASP A 55 -7.38 0.67 -1.62
C ASP A 55 -6.37 -0.07 -0.72
N VAL A 56 -5.50 0.67 -0.02
CA VAL A 56 -4.55 0.08 0.93
C VAL A 56 -5.27 -0.51 2.14
N MET A 57 -6.25 0.20 2.69
CA MET A 57 -7.08 -0.28 3.81
C MET A 57 -7.87 -1.54 3.44
N ASP A 58 -8.54 -1.55 2.28
CA ASP A 58 -9.29 -2.71 1.78
C ASP A 58 -8.38 -3.94 1.59
N ALA A 59 -7.18 -3.73 1.03
CA ALA A 59 -6.20 -4.79 0.87
C ALA A 59 -5.75 -5.37 2.22
N ILE A 60 -5.48 -4.52 3.22
CA ILE A 60 -5.08 -4.96 4.56
C ILE A 60 -6.23 -5.73 5.22
N GLN A 61 -7.46 -5.23 5.11
CA GLN A 61 -8.62 -5.88 5.71
C GLN A 61 -8.92 -7.24 5.06
N LYS A 62 -8.82 -7.36 3.73
CA LYS A 62 -8.91 -8.64 3.01
C LYS A 62 -7.84 -9.62 3.46
N ALA A 63 -6.60 -9.15 3.57
CA ALA A 63 -5.48 -9.98 4.01
C ALA A 63 -5.65 -10.48 5.45
N HIS A 64 -6.22 -9.65 6.32
CA HIS A 64 -6.56 -10.03 7.69
C HIS A 64 -7.69 -11.05 7.74
N ASP A 65 -8.71 -10.92 6.89
CA ASP A 65 -9.83 -11.88 6.75
C ASP A 65 -9.37 -13.23 6.14
N GLY A 66 -8.10 -13.36 5.76
CA GLY A 66 -7.57 -14.55 5.09
C GLY A 66 -7.99 -14.66 3.62
N LYS A 67 -8.54 -13.59 3.05
CA LYS A 67 -8.91 -13.52 1.63
C LYS A 67 -7.68 -13.21 0.76
N PRO A 68 -7.69 -13.66 -0.51
CA PRO A 68 -6.64 -13.30 -1.45
C PRO A 68 -6.62 -11.78 -1.63
N VAL A 69 -5.44 -11.18 -1.40
CA VAL A 69 -5.25 -9.75 -1.57
C VAL A 69 -5.03 -9.47 -3.05
N GLU A 70 -5.96 -8.77 -3.67
CA GLU A 70 -5.85 -8.44 -5.09
C GLU A 70 -4.83 -7.32 -5.29
N LYS A 71 -4.13 -7.36 -6.43
CA LYS A 71 -3.21 -6.29 -6.81
C LYS A 71 -4.00 -5.03 -7.11
N ILE A 72 -3.64 -3.95 -6.42
CA ILE A 72 -4.18 -2.62 -6.65
C ILE A 72 -3.61 -2.14 -8.00
N THR A 73 -4.43 -2.24 -9.05
CA THR A 73 -4.12 -1.72 -10.39
C THR A 73 -4.65 -0.31 -10.60
N LYS A 74 -5.49 0.18 -9.67
CA LYS A 74 -5.92 1.58 -9.63
C LYS A 74 -4.79 2.46 -9.15
N SER A 75 -4.30 3.26 -10.07
CA SER A 75 -3.39 4.37 -9.81
C SER A 75 -3.86 5.58 -10.60
N GLN A 76 -3.54 6.78 -10.11
CA GLN A 76 -3.71 7.99 -10.89
C GLN A 76 -2.72 7.95 -12.06
N PRO A 77 -3.18 7.84 -13.32
CA PRO A 77 -2.26 7.89 -14.44
C PRO A 77 -1.69 9.31 -14.54
N ARG A 78 -0.39 9.41 -14.85
CA ARG A 78 0.11 10.63 -15.52
C ARG A 78 -0.44 10.58 -16.94
N CYS A 79 -1.45 11.40 -17.22
CA CYS A 79 -1.79 11.74 -18.59
C CYS A 79 -0.52 12.27 -19.27
N VAL A 80 0.08 11.48 -20.16
CA VAL A 80 0.92 12.01 -21.22
C VAL A 80 0.00 12.27 -22.40
N ILE A 81 -0.12 13.53 -22.77
CA ILE A 81 -0.60 13.91 -24.10
C ILE A 81 0.61 13.62 -25.01
N LEU A 82 0.46 12.66 -25.93
CA LEU A 82 1.33 12.54 -27.11
C LEU A 82 0.73 13.37 -28.24
#